data_AF-A0A931TJK4-F1
#
_entry.id   AF-A0A931TJK4-F1
#
_cell.length_a   1.000
_cell.length_b   1.000
_cell.length_c   1.000
_cell.angle_alpha   90.00
_cell.angle_beta   90.00
_cell.angle_gamma   90.00
#
_symmetry.space_group_name_H-M   'P 1'
#
loop_
_entity.id
_entity.type
_entity.pdbx_description
1 polymer ?
#
loop_
_entity_poly.entity_id
_entity_poly.type
_entity_poly.pdbx_seq_one_letter_code
_entity_poly.pdbx_strand_id
1 'polypeptide(L)'
;MNFALVDLVVVTAAVVCAGVGFTVWRFRARTPHDDATTTLLMRFFNGKACAICKQPIPPVHRMGSKPGLLNPKTHETHSWEEIPDVDLSKALETELPVCFACEVAESFRQRFPNLVVDGDRSLQDAQPQDRLRTSS
;
A
#
# COMPACT_ATOMS: atom_id res chain seq x y z
N MET A 1 -29.34 -48.54 -8.55
CA MET A 1 -28.76 -47.21 -8.87
C MET A 1 -28.47 -46.54 -7.53
N ASN A 2 -27.21 -46.53 -7.10
CA ASN A 2 -26.83 -46.14 -5.73
C ASN A 2 -26.72 -44.62 -5.61
N PHE A 3 -27.81 -43.97 -5.20
CA PHE A 3 -27.88 -42.52 -4.98
C PHE A 3 -26.80 -42.02 -4.01
N ALA A 4 -26.43 -42.81 -3.00
CA ALA A 4 -25.38 -42.49 -2.04
C ALA A 4 -23.98 -42.27 -2.68
N LEU A 5 -23.69 -42.94 -3.79
CA LEU A 5 -22.40 -42.80 -4.48
C LEU A 5 -22.38 -41.54 -5.36
N VAL A 6 -23.55 -41.13 -5.86
CA VAL A 6 -23.72 -39.89 -6.63
C VAL A 6 -23.60 -38.67 -5.70
N ASP A 7 -24.22 -38.72 -4.52
CA ASP A 7 -24.14 -37.63 -3.53
C ASP A 7 -22.70 -37.42 -3.02
N LEU A 8 -21.95 -38.50 -2.79
CA LEU A 8 -20.55 -38.42 -2.37
C LEU A 8 -19.65 -37.75 -3.44
N VAL A 9 -19.89 -38.03 -4.72
CA VAL A 9 -19.15 -37.43 -5.83
C VAL A 9 -19.51 -35.94 -6.00
N VAL A 10 -20.78 -35.57 -5.82
CA VAL A 10 -21.23 -34.17 -5.92
C VAL A 10 -20.67 -33.32 -4.77
N VAL A 11 -20.69 -33.84 -3.54
CA VAL A 11 -20.17 -33.13 -2.36
C VAL A 11 -18.65 -32.92 -2.48
N THR A 12 -17.91 -33.93 -2.94
CA THR A 12 -16.45 -33.81 -3.13
C THR A 12 -16.08 -32.83 -4.25
N ALA A 13 -16.82 -32.80 -5.35
CA ALA A 13 -16.61 -31.83 -6.43
C ALA A 13 -16.83 -30.37 -5.99
N ALA A 14 -17.85 -30.12 -5.16
CA ALA A 14 -18.15 -28.77 -4.66
C ALA A 14 -17.04 -28.20 -3.74
N VAL A 15 -16.46 -29.04 -2.89
CA VAL A 15 -15.37 -28.66 -1.97
C VAL A 15 -14.09 -28.30 -2.73
N VAL A 16 -13.77 -29.02 -3.81
CA VAL A 16 -12.59 -28.74 -4.64
C VAL A 16 -12.75 -27.41 -5.40
N CYS A 17 -13.94 -27.11 -5.92
CA CYS A 17 -14.22 -25.83 -6.60
C CYS A 17 -14.10 -24.62 -5.66
N ALA A 18 -14.53 -24.75 -4.41
CA ALA A 18 -14.40 -23.68 -3.41
C ALA A 18 -12.96 -23.47 -2.92
N GLY A 19 -12.16 -24.55 -2.81
CA GLY A 19 -10.77 -24.48 -2.32
C GLY A 19 -9.78 -23.89 -3.33
N VAL A 20 -9.94 -24.18 -4.62
CA VAL A 20 -9.02 -23.70 -5.67
C VAL A 20 -9.34 -22.27 -6.12
N GLY A 21 -10.62 -21.86 -6.09
CA GLY A 21 -11.02 -20.49 -6.40
C GLY A 21 -10.52 -19.45 -5.38
N PHE A 22 -10.44 -19.82 -4.10
CA PHE A 22 -10.03 -18.91 -3.02
C PHE A 22 -8.52 -18.69 -2.94
N THR A 23 -7.72 -19.65 -3.42
CA THR A 23 -6.25 -19.57 -3.40
C THR A 23 -5.69 -18.77 -4.58
N VAL A 24 -6.36 -18.79 -5.73
CA VAL A 24 -6.00 -17.98 -6.92
C VAL A 24 -6.27 -16.48 -6.72
N TRP A 25 -7.17 -16.09 -5.82
CA TRP A 25 -7.50 -14.67 -5.57
C TRP A 25 -6.32 -13.84 -5.03
N ARG A 26 -5.28 -14.49 -4.47
CA ARG A 26 -4.17 -13.83 -3.79
C ARG A 26 -3.07 -13.28 -4.71
N PHE A 27 -3.15 -13.56 -6.02
CA PHE A 27 -2.26 -13.00 -7.03
C PHE A 27 -3.07 -12.18 -8.06
N ARG A 28 -3.83 -11.19 -7.58
CA ARG A 28 -4.35 -10.17 -8.49
C ARG A 28 -3.16 -9.32 -8.94
N ALA A 29 -2.66 -9.57 -10.15
CA ALA A 29 -1.75 -8.64 -10.81
C ALA A 29 -2.47 -7.28 -10.83
N ARG A 30 -1.85 -6.25 -10.23
CA ARG A 30 -2.41 -4.89 -10.28
C ARG A 30 -2.48 -4.50 -11.75
N THR A 31 -3.68 -4.22 -12.24
CA THR A 31 -3.84 -3.67 -13.59
C THR A 31 -3.35 -2.22 -13.54
N PRO A 32 -2.37 -1.83 -14.37
CA PRO A 32 -2.00 -0.42 -14.44
C PRO A 32 -3.23 0.40 -14.85
N HIS A 33 -3.37 1.58 -14.24
CA HIS A 33 -4.38 2.57 -14.63
C HIS A 33 -4.27 2.91 -16.12
N ASP A 34 -5.38 3.33 -16.72
CA ASP A 34 -5.33 3.88 -18.07
C ASP A 34 -4.46 5.16 -18.16
N ASP A 35 -4.20 5.60 -19.38
CA ASP A 35 -3.34 6.75 -19.67
C ASP A 35 -3.87 8.07 -19.09
N ALA A 36 -5.19 8.26 -19.09
CA ALA A 36 -5.83 9.48 -18.62
C ALA A 36 -5.77 9.56 -17.08
N THR A 37 -6.09 8.45 -16.42
CA THR A 37 -6.04 8.24 -14.98
C THR A 37 -4.61 8.39 -14.46
N THR A 38 -3.63 7.82 -15.17
CA THR A 38 -2.22 7.99 -14.83
C THR A 38 -1.78 9.46 -14.93
N THR A 39 -2.24 10.17 -15.96
CA THR A 39 -1.93 11.60 -16.13
C THR A 39 -2.57 12.46 -15.03
N LEU A 40 -3.79 12.12 -14.61
CA LEU A 40 -4.48 12.76 -13.49
C LEU A 40 -3.69 12.57 -12.18
N LEU A 41 -3.24 11.36 -11.89
CA LEU A 41 -2.41 11.04 -10.73
C LEU A 41 -1.12 11.84 -10.72
N MET A 42 -0.38 11.85 -11.83
CA MET A 42 0.86 12.62 -11.94
C MET A 42 0.64 14.10 -11.67
N ARG A 43 -0.43 14.67 -12.23
CA ARG A 43 -0.79 16.07 -12.00
C ARG A 43 -1.17 16.32 -10.55
N PHE A 44 -1.93 15.42 -9.93
CA PHE A 44 -2.31 15.53 -8.53
C PHE A 44 -1.08 15.57 -7.63
N PHE A 45 -0.14 14.63 -7.76
CA PHE A 45 1.02 14.59 -6.86
C PHE A 45 2.05 15.70 -7.11
N ASN A 46 2.05 16.31 -8.30
CA ASN A 46 3.03 17.32 -8.66
C ASN A 46 3.02 18.52 -7.69
N GLY A 47 4.18 18.80 -7.08
CA GLY A 47 4.36 19.92 -6.15
C GLY A 47 3.67 19.76 -4.80
N LYS A 48 3.04 18.62 -4.50
CA LYS A 48 2.42 18.36 -3.20
C LYS A 48 3.45 17.89 -2.17
N ALA A 49 3.17 18.17 -0.89
CA ALA A 49 3.92 17.65 0.24
C ALA A 49 3.20 16.44 0.86
N CYS A 50 3.97 15.49 1.39
CA CYS A 50 3.44 14.32 2.07
C CYS A 50 2.67 14.73 3.34
N ALA A 51 1.47 14.19 3.51
CA ALA A 51 0.63 14.46 4.68
C ALA A 51 1.26 13.98 6.01
N ILE A 52 2.15 12.99 5.96
CA ILE A 52 2.78 12.37 7.14
C ILE A 52 4.13 13.04 7.45
N CYS A 53 5.14 12.87 6.60
CA CYS A 53 6.50 13.39 6.87
C CYS A 53 6.70 14.86 6.47
N LYS A 54 5.70 15.49 5.84
CA LYS A 54 5.72 16.89 5.36
C LYS A 54 6.78 17.21 4.31
N GLN A 55 7.56 16.22 3.85
CA GLN A 55 8.53 16.38 2.78
C GLN A 55 7.84 16.51 1.41
N PRO A 56 8.44 17.23 0.45
CA PRO A 56 7.93 17.30 -0.91
C PRO A 56 7.89 15.91 -1.54
N ILE A 57 6.81 15.60 -2.27
CA ILE A 57 6.69 14.35 -3.01
C ILE A 57 7.41 14.54 -4.35
N PRO A 58 8.39 13.67 -4.70
CA PRO A 58 9.06 13.75 -5.99
C PRO A 58 8.09 13.61 -7.16
N PRO A 59 8.43 14.14 -8.35
CA PRO A 59 7.63 13.93 -9.56
C PRO A 59 7.36 12.45 -9.78
N VAL A 60 6.10 12.10 -10.01
CA VAL A 60 5.69 10.71 -10.14
C VAL A 60 5.78 10.28 -11.60
N HIS A 61 6.30 9.07 -11.81
CA HIS A 61 6.48 8.48 -13.13
C HIS A 61 5.57 7.26 -13.33
N ARG A 62 5.36 6.88 -14.60
CA ARG A 62 4.58 5.69 -14.97
C ARG A 62 5.19 4.40 -14.42
N MET A 63 6.50 4.38 -14.24
CA MET A 63 7.24 3.25 -13.68
C MET A 63 7.88 3.63 -12.34
N GLY A 64 8.14 2.62 -11.51
CA GLY A 64 8.82 2.78 -10.22
C GLY A 64 7.86 2.99 -9.05
N SER A 65 8.40 3.53 -7.96
CA SER A 65 7.71 3.74 -6.69
C SER A 65 6.49 4.65 -6.83
N LYS A 66 5.35 4.18 -6.33
CA LYS A 66 4.07 4.89 -6.42
C LYS A 66 3.67 5.48 -5.08
N PRO A 67 3.41 6.79 -5.00
CA PRO A 67 2.91 7.37 -3.77
C PRO A 67 1.51 6.84 -3.43
N GLY A 68 1.12 7.04 -2.18
CA GLY A 68 -0.18 6.61 -1.65
C GLY A 68 -1.12 7.77 -1.35
N LEU A 69 -2.32 7.40 -0.96
CA LEU A 69 -3.30 8.29 -0.36
C LEU A 69 -3.52 7.90 1.11
N LEU A 70 -3.84 8.90 1.92
CA LEU A 70 -4.23 8.77 3.32
C LEU A 70 -5.67 9.24 3.45
N ASN A 71 -6.52 8.36 3.96
CA ASN A 71 -7.87 8.73 4.33
C ASN A 71 -7.83 9.56 5.63
N PRO A 72 -8.26 10.83 5.61
CA PRO A 72 -8.16 11.71 6.79
C PRO A 72 -9.13 11.32 7.91
N LYS A 73 -10.10 10.43 7.66
CA LYS A 73 -11.08 9.98 8.66
C LYS A 73 -10.66 8.68 9.32
N THR A 74 -10.25 7.68 8.53
CA THR A 74 -9.88 6.35 9.04
C THR A 74 -8.40 6.26 9.40
N HIS A 75 -7.58 7.21 8.94
CA HIS A 75 -6.11 7.16 9.01
C HIS A 75 -5.49 5.95 8.28
N GLU A 76 -6.27 5.27 7.45
CA GLU A 76 -5.77 4.20 6.60
C GLU A 76 -5.05 4.78 5.38
N THR A 77 -3.99 4.09 4.97
CA THR A 77 -3.21 4.43 3.79
C THR A 77 -3.35 3.32 2.78
N HIS A 78 -3.43 3.68 1.51
CA HIS A 78 -3.42 2.71 0.43
C HIS A 78 -2.60 3.23 -0.73
N SER A 79 -1.96 2.30 -1.42
CA SER A 79 -1.29 2.59 -2.68
C SER A 79 -2.33 3.08 -3.69
N TRP A 80 -1.95 4.04 -4.55
CA TRP A 80 -2.84 4.43 -5.64
C TRP A 80 -3.21 3.23 -6.53
N GLU A 81 -2.39 2.17 -6.56
CA GLU A 81 -2.54 1.03 -7.47
C GLU A 81 -3.64 0.09 -7.00
N GLU A 82 -4.15 0.33 -5.79
CA GLU A 82 -5.24 -0.41 -5.17
C GLU A 82 -6.59 0.27 -5.39
N ILE A 83 -6.59 1.50 -5.91
CA ILE A 83 -7.80 2.27 -6.19
C ILE A 83 -8.26 1.96 -7.63
N PRO A 84 -9.51 1.54 -7.85
CA PRO A 84 -10.04 1.41 -9.22
C PRO A 84 -10.09 2.75 -9.95
N ASP A 85 -9.85 2.77 -11.27
CA ASP A 85 -9.90 3.99 -12.12
C ASP A 85 -11.21 4.79 -11.91
N VAL A 86 -12.33 4.07 -11.74
CA VAL A 86 -13.67 4.66 -11.52
C VAL A 86 -13.80 5.43 -10.20
N ASP A 87 -13.03 5.07 -9.19
CA ASP A 87 -13.08 5.67 -7.85
C ASP A 87 -11.96 6.70 -7.64
N LEU A 88 -10.97 6.73 -8.53
CA LEU A 88 -9.76 7.51 -8.36
C LEU A 88 -10.04 9.01 -8.21
N SER A 89 -10.85 9.60 -9.09
CA SER A 89 -11.17 11.03 -9.03
C SER A 89 -11.75 11.43 -7.67
N LYS A 90 -12.66 10.61 -7.13
CA LYS A 90 -13.26 10.82 -5.82
C LYS A 90 -12.25 10.66 -4.68
N ALA A 91 -11.37 9.66 -4.76
CA ALA A 91 -10.30 9.46 -3.79
C ALA A 91 -9.39 10.71 -3.74
N LEU A 92 -8.95 11.20 -4.90
CA LEU A 92 -8.08 12.38 -5.01
C LEU A 92 -8.72 13.67 -4.48
N GLU A 93 -10.05 13.79 -4.49
CA GLU A 93 -10.76 14.94 -3.90
C GLU A 93 -10.82 14.89 -2.38
N THR A 94 -10.87 13.70 -1.79
CA THR A 94 -11.17 13.52 -0.37
C THR A 94 -9.97 13.15 0.48
N GLU A 95 -8.92 12.63 -0.15
CA GLU A 95 -7.78 12.02 0.54
C GLU A 95 -6.49 12.81 0.38
N LEU A 96 -5.58 12.58 1.32
CA LEU A 96 -4.36 13.34 1.43
C LEU A 96 -3.19 12.61 0.76
N PRO A 97 -2.29 13.32 0.06
CA PRO A 97 -1.15 12.69 -0.62
C PRO A 97 -0.11 12.19 0.39
N VAL A 98 0.43 10.98 0.16
CA VAL A 98 1.49 10.39 0.98
C VAL A 98 2.64 9.93 0.08
N CYS A 99 3.90 10.18 0.48
CA CYS A 99 5.03 9.70 -0.29
C CYS A 99 5.14 8.17 -0.20
N PHE A 100 5.76 7.54 -1.19
CA PHE A 100 5.91 6.08 -1.25
C PHE A 100 6.52 5.49 0.05
N ALA A 101 7.56 6.12 0.60
CA ALA A 101 8.18 5.63 1.83
C ALA A 101 7.22 5.61 3.02
N CYS A 102 6.38 6.65 3.16
CA CYS A 102 5.38 6.70 4.21
C CYS A 102 4.22 5.75 3.94
N GLU A 103 3.79 5.58 2.69
CA GLU A 103 2.76 4.59 2.31
C GLU A 103 3.20 3.18 2.69
N VAL A 104 4.41 2.76 2.30
CA VAL A 104 4.96 1.45 2.63
C VAL A 104 5.07 1.26 4.16
N ALA A 105 5.53 2.29 4.88
CA ALA A 105 5.66 2.23 6.32
C ALA A 105 4.30 2.09 7.03
N GLU A 106 3.28 2.83 6.60
CA GLU A 106 1.93 2.72 7.17
C GLU A 106 1.24 1.42 6.80
N SER A 107 1.36 0.98 5.54
CA SER A 107 0.86 -0.33 5.08
C SER A 107 1.45 -1.47 5.92
N PHE A 108 2.75 -1.40 6.22
CA PHE A 108 3.40 -2.34 7.14
C PHE A 108 2.83 -2.28 8.55
N ARG A 109 2.68 -1.08 9.14
CA ARG A 109 2.10 -0.90 10.48
C ARG A 109 0.68 -1.45 10.59
N GLN A 110 -0.15 -1.19 9.58
CA GLN A 110 -1.54 -1.66 9.53
C GLN A 110 -1.60 -3.19 9.40
N ARG A 111 -0.72 -3.78 8.59
CA ARG A 111 -0.73 -5.23 8.32
C ARG A 111 -0.06 -6.06 9.39
N PHE A 112 0.96 -5.53 10.05
CA PHE A 112 1.77 -6.24 11.03
C PHE A 112 1.96 -5.41 12.31
N PRO A 113 0.87 -5.03 13.01
CA PRO A 113 0.96 -4.13 14.15
C PRO A 113 1.87 -4.65 15.27
N ASN A 114 1.92 -5.97 15.46
CA ASN A 114 2.75 -6.61 16.49
C ASN A 114 4.26 -6.63 16.15
N LEU A 115 4.64 -6.26 14.92
CA LEU A 115 6.04 -6.18 14.47
C LEU A 115 6.56 -4.75 14.46
N VAL A 116 5.72 -3.78 14.77
CA VAL A 116 6.10 -2.37 14.87
C VAL A 116 6.82 -2.18 16.20
N VAL A 117 8.07 -1.75 16.14
CA VAL A 117 8.84 -1.37 17.32
C VAL A 117 8.99 0.14 17.31
N ASP A 118 8.57 0.78 18.39
CA ASP A 118 8.81 2.21 18.56
C ASP A 118 10.31 2.46 18.76
N GLY A 119 10.92 3.17 17.82
CA GLY A 119 12.29 3.65 17.98
C GLY A 119 12.31 4.75 19.01
N ASP A 120 12.83 4.47 20.21
CA ASP A 120 13.02 5.48 21.23
C ASP A 120 14.13 6.46 20.78
N ARG A 121 13.72 7.55 20.14
CA ARG A 121 14.59 8.54 19.49
C ARG A 121 15.54 9.24 20.48
N SER A 122 15.28 9.08 21.78
CA SER A 122 16.09 9.61 22.89
C SER A 122 17.51 9.02 22.97
N LEU A 123 17.77 7.87 22.35
CA LEU A 123 19.10 7.22 22.36
C LEU A 123 20.03 7.66 21.22
N GLN A 124 19.53 8.31 20.18
CA GLN A 124 20.34 8.74 19.02
C GLN A 124 21.03 10.10 19.21
N ASP A 125 20.52 10.94 20.11
CA ASP A 125 21.20 12.18 20.54
C ASP A 125 22.37 11.89 21.53
N ALA A 126 22.56 10.63 21.94
CA ALA A 126 23.59 10.20 22.89
C ALA A 126 24.84 9.59 22.23
N GLN A 127 25.01 9.68 20.90
CA GLN A 127 26.28 9.34 20.24
C GLN A 127 27.06 10.62 19.89
N PRO A 128 28.07 11.01 20.67
CA PRO A 128 28.92 12.15 20.35
C PRO A 128 29.74 11.85 19.09
N GLN A 129 29.56 12.68 18.06
CA GLN A 129 30.48 12.79 16.91
C GLN A 129 31.82 13.44 17.32
N ASP A 130 32.40 13.03 18.44
CA ASP A 130 33.52 13.73 19.09
C ASP A 130 34.85 12.97 19.01
N ARG A 131 35.02 12.11 17.99
CA ARG A 131 36.26 11.33 17.81
C ARG A 131 37.02 11.59 16.51
N LEU A 132 36.60 12.58 15.69
CA LEU A 132 37.26 12.88 14.40
C LEU A 132 37.77 14.33 14.27
N ARG A 133 37.81 15.12 15.35
CA ARG A 133 38.41 16.48 15.37
C ARG A 133 39.69 16.58 16.21
N THR A 134 40.34 15.45 16.51
CA THR A 134 41.64 15.43 17.21
C THR A 134 42.63 14.49 16.51
N SER A 135 42.82 14.67 15.20
CA SER A 135 44.05 14.22 14.56
C SER A 135 44.33 15.02 13.28
N SER A 136 45.44 15.76 13.33
CA SER A 136 46.14 16.50 12.27
C SER A 136 45.78 17.96 12.05
#